data_AF-A0A642B2U5-F1
#
_entry.id   AF-A0A642B2U5-F1
#
_cell.length_a   1.000
_cell.length_b   1.000
_cell.length_c   1.000
_cell.angle_alpha   90.00
_cell.angle_beta   90.00
_cell.angle_gamma   90.00
#
_symmetry.space_group_name_H-M   'P 1'
#
loop_
_entity.id
_entity.type
_entity.pdbx_description
1 polymer ?
#
loop_
_entity_poly.entity_id
_entity_poly.type
_entity_poly.pdbx_seq_one_letter_code
_entity_poly.pdbx_strand_id
1 'polypeptide(L)' 'NTDTQEEILKYELEEDFSVETAVEFGRIYKRNGQWKFEAIGMGQKGGLQEYLNKYQ' A
#
# COMPACT_ATOMS: atom_id res chain seq x y z
N ASN A 1 -11.43 -5.67 -10.04
CA ASN A 1 -12.34 -4.62 -10.55
C ASN A 1 -13.75 -5.14 -10.33
N THR A 2 -14.59 -4.47 -9.57
CA THR A 2 -15.94 -4.98 -9.25
C THR A 2 -16.84 -5.04 -10.49
N ASP A 3 -16.49 -4.31 -11.55
CA ASP A 3 -17.23 -4.25 -12.81
C ASP A 3 -16.68 -5.19 -13.89
N THR A 4 -15.37 -5.51 -13.87
CA THR A 4 -14.73 -6.38 -14.89
C THR A 4 -14.13 -7.68 -14.33
N GLN A 5 -14.15 -7.87 -13.02
CA GLN A 5 -13.41 -8.91 -12.29
C GLN A 5 -11.90 -8.96 -12.56
N GLU A 6 -11.34 -8.01 -13.32
CA GLU A 6 -9.90 -7.96 -13.57
C GLU A 6 -9.12 -7.64 -12.30
N GLU A 7 -8.05 -8.38 -12.10
CA GLU A 7 -7.06 -8.15 -11.06
C GLU A 7 -6.43 -6.77 -11.30
N ILE A 8 -6.63 -5.84 -10.34
CA ILE A 8 -6.13 -4.47 -10.47
C ILE A 8 -4.64 -4.44 -10.12
N LEU A 9 -4.23 -5.24 -9.14
CA LEU A 9 -2.84 -5.51 -8.81
C LEU A 9 -2.75 -6.78 -7.94
N LYS A 10 -1.60 -7.45 -8.07
CA LYS A 10 -1.14 -8.52 -7.18
C LYS A 10 0.14 -8.06 -6.49
N TYR A 11 0.24 -8.29 -5.19
CA TYR A 11 1.52 -8.20 -4.47
C TYR A 11 1.81 -9.54 -3.84
N GLU A 12 2.98 -10.09 -4.10
CA GLU A 12 3.46 -11.29 -3.44
C GLU A 12 4.34 -10.87 -2.28
N LEU A 13 3.85 -11.10 -1.06
CA LEU A 13 4.60 -10.87 0.16
C LEU A 13 5.54 -12.08 0.32
N GLU A 14 6.73 -11.99 -0.29
CA GLU A 14 7.78 -13.00 -0.17
C GLU A 14 8.57 -12.84 1.15
N GLU A 15 9.68 -13.58 1.30
CA GLU A 15 10.48 -13.67 2.53
C GLU A 15 10.85 -12.32 3.16
N ASP A 16 10.99 -11.26 2.35
CA ASP A 16 11.36 -9.91 2.80
C ASP A 16 10.31 -9.26 3.75
N PHE A 17 9.08 -9.79 3.82
CA PHE A 17 8.03 -9.32 4.73
C PHE A 17 7.82 -10.21 5.96
N SER A 18 8.60 -11.29 6.10
CA SER A 18 8.42 -12.29 7.17
C SER A 18 8.58 -11.74 8.60
N VAL A 19 9.25 -10.58 8.75
CA VAL A 19 9.50 -9.91 10.02
C VAL A 19 8.76 -8.58 10.18
N GLU A 20 7.98 -8.17 9.17
CA GLU A 20 7.28 -6.90 9.14
C GLU A 20 5.85 -7.08 9.68
N THR A 21 5.39 -6.15 10.52
CA THR A 21 4.07 -6.26 11.20
C THR A 21 2.96 -5.47 10.50
N ALA A 22 3.34 -4.58 9.59
CA ALA A 22 2.44 -3.83 8.72
C ALA A 22 3.12 -3.59 7.37
N VAL A 23 2.33 -3.55 6.30
CA VAL A 23 2.82 -3.32 4.93
C VAL A 23 1.97 -2.24 4.27
N GLU A 24 2.63 -1.22 3.73
CA GLU A 24 2.00 -0.26 2.83
C GLU A 24 2.08 -0.78 1.39
N PHE A 25 0.99 -1.38 0.93
CA PHE A 25 0.88 -1.92 -0.43
C PHE A 25 0.94 -0.80 -1.50
N GLY A 26 0.31 0.33 -1.23
CA GLY A 26 0.31 1.48 -2.10
C GLY A 26 -0.70 2.53 -1.64
N ARG A 27 -0.63 3.72 -2.25
CA ARG A 27 -1.50 4.84 -1.92
C ARG A 27 -2.32 5.29 -3.12
N ILE A 28 -3.57 5.65 -2.85
CA ILE A 28 -4.44 6.32 -3.80
C ILE A 28 -4.41 7.81 -3.47
N TYR A 29 -4.07 8.65 -4.44
CA TYR A 29 -4.01 10.10 -4.25
C TYR A 29 -4.68 10.84 -5.41
N LYS A 30 -5.16 12.04 -5.11
CA LYS A 30 -5.80 12.91 -6.10
C LYS A 30 -4.81 13.95 -6.59
N ARG A 31 -4.54 13.99 -7.89
CA ARG A 31 -3.68 15.00 -8.53
C ARG A 31 -4.37 15.53 -9.77
N ASN A 32 -4.50 16.85 -9.87
CA ASN A 32 -5.14 17.55 -10.98
C ASN A 32 -6.58 17.03 -11.26
N GLY A 33 -7.35 16.76 -10.21
CA GLY A 33 -8.73 16.29 -10.32
C GLY A 33 -8.87 14.79 -10.62
N GLN A 34 -7.79 14.08 -10.92
CA GLN A 34 -7.81 12.65 -11.22
C GLN A 34 -7.28 11.81 -10.05
N TRP A 35 -7.91 10.67 -9.83
CA TRP A 35 -7.41 9.64 -8.90
C TRP A 35 -6.26 8.88 -9.55
N LYS A 36 -5.17 8.70 -8.80
CA LYS A 36 -3.99 7.95 -9.21
C LYS A 36 -3.63 6.93 -8.13
N PHE A 37 -3.13 5.79 -8.56
CA PHE A 37 -2.59 4.76 -7.68
C PHE A 37 -1.05 4.77 -7.79
N GLU A 38 -0.37 4.62 -6.65
CA GLU A 38 1.09 4.48 -6.57
C GLU A 38 1.42 3.28 -5.68
N ALA A 39 2.12 2.29 -6.24
CA ALA A 39 2.63 1.15 -5.51
C ALA A 39 3.87 1.57 -4.69
N ILE A 40 3.89 1.24 -3.40
CA ILE A 40 4.98 1.65 -2.47
C ILE A 40 5.74 0.42 -1.97
N GLY A 41 5.04 -0.62 -1.50
CA GLY A 41 5.67 -1.90 -1.15
C GLY A 41 6.65 -1.82 0.03
N MET A 42 6.37 -0.95 1.02
CA MET A 42 7.26 -0.78 2.18
C MET A 42 6.70 -1.48 3.42
N GLY A 43 7.51 -2.35 4.02
CA GLY A 43 7.25 -2.93 5.35
C GLY A 43 7.55 -1.93 6.46
N GLN A 44 6.74 -1.94 7.51
CA GLN A 44 6.97 -1.15 8.72
C GLN A 44 7.05 -2.04 9.95
N LYS A 45 8.17 -1.92 10.68
CA LYS A 45 8.41 -2.63 11.93
C LYS A 45 7.62 -2.05 13.12
N GLY A 46 7.37 -0.74 13.16
CA GLY A 46 6.60 -0.08 14.24
C GLY A 46 5.08 -0.14 14.09
N GLY A 47 4.56 -0.91 13.13
CA GLY A 47 3.13 -1.12 12.94
C GLY A 47 2.36 0.13 12.49
N LEU A 48 1.03 0.10 12.64
CA LEU A 48 0.12 1.13 12.13
C LEU A 48 0.35 2.52 12.76
N GLN A 49 0.85 2.58 14.00
CA GLN A 49 1.09 3.85 14.68
C GLN A 49 2.25 4.64 14.04
N GLU A 50 3.33 3.96 13.64
CA GLU A 50 4.45 4.60 12.96
C GLU A 50 4.05 5.12 11.58
N TYR A 51 3.13 4.42 10.90
CA TYR A 51 2.54 4.86 9.64
C TYR A 51 1.75 6.17 9.80
N LEU A 52 0.88 6.25 10.81
CA LEU A 52 0.05 7.44 11.06
C LEU A 52 0.88 8.69 11.37
N ASN A 53 2.01 8.53 12.05
CA ASN A 53 2.89 9.64 12.39
C ASN A 53 3.53 10.31 11.15
N LYS A 54 3.57 9.66 9.98
CA LYS A 54 4.08 10.26 8.73
C LYS A 54 3.16 11.30 8.10
N TYR A 55 1.89 11.34 8.51
CA TYR A 55 0.86 12.20 7.94
C TYR A 55 0.32 13.24 8.95
N GLN A 56 1.03 13.45 10.06
CA GLN A 56 0.79 14.53 11.01
C GLN A 56 1.37 15.86 10.54
#